data_AF-A0A3C0I407-F1
#
_entry.id   AF-A0A3C0I407-F1
#
_cell.length_a   1.000
_cell.length_b   1.000
_cell.length_c   1.000
_cell.angle_alpha   90.00
_cell.angle_beta   90.00
_cell.angle_gamma   90.00
#
_symmetry.space_group_name_H-M   'P 1'
#
loop_
_entity.id
_entity.type
_entity.pdbx_description
1 polymer ?
#
loop_
_entity_poly.entity_id
_entity_poly.type
_entity_poly.pdbx_seq_one_letter_code
_entity_poly.pdbx_strand_id
1 'polypeptide(L)'
;MTTINLEEDFLMALEIMAERKLTTVESLVKEALQRYLQSEEVPSPKQYSFIGIWHSGDSHLSTQVDEVLSEGANQREGWSLPE
;
A
#
# COMPACT_ATOMS: atom_id res chain seq x y z
N MET A 1 9.86 3.38 26.81
CA MET A 1 8.56 3.55 27.48
C MET A 1 7.79 4.55 26.64
N THR A 2 6.67 4.13 26.07
CA THR A 2 5.85 4.97 25.18
C THR A 2 4.53 5.26 25.88
N THR A 3 4.13 6.53 25.92
CA THR A 3 2.85 6.94 26.51
C THR A 3 1.84 7.14 25.38
N ILE A 4 0.67 6.50 25.49
CA ILE A 4 -0.43 6.64 24.54
C ILE A 4 -1.57 7.34 25.28
N ASN A 5 -2.03 8.46 24.74
CA ASN A 5 -3.21 9.16 25.27
C ASN A 5 -4.46 8.51 24.67
N LEU A 6 -5.38 8.11 25.54
CA LEU A 6 -6.65 7.49 25.17
C LEU A 6 -7.78 8.29 25.82
N GLU A 7 -8.93 8.28 25.16
CA GLU A 7 -10.17 8.78 25.76
C GLU A 7 -10.58 7.88 26.93
N GLU A 8 -11.18 8.48 27.95
CA GLU A 8 -11.55 7.79 29.20
C GLU A 8 -12.52 6.63 28.96
N ASP A 9 -13.53 6.85 28.14
CA ASP A 9 -14.52 5.82 27.76
C ASP A 9 -13.85 4.62 27.07
N PHE A 10 -12.81 4.88 26.26
CA PHE A 10 -12.06 3.86 25.56
C PHE A 10 -11.17 3.06 26.52
N LEU A 11 -10.54 3.72 27.50
CA LEU A 11 -9.77 3.05 28.53
C LEU A 11 -10.64 2.13 29.39
N MET A 12 -11.82 2.60 29.81
CA MET A 12 -12.78 1.80 30.56
C MET A 12 -13.23 0.56 29.79
N ALA A 13 -13.50 0.70 28.49
CA ALA A 13 -13.85 -0.44 27.64
C ALA A 13 -12.68 -1.46 27.51
N LEU A 14 -11.43 -0.98 27.43
CA LEU A 14 -10.24 -1.82 27.41
C LEU A 14 -10.06 -2.61 28.70
N GLU A 15 -10.28 -1.98 29.85
CA GLU A 15 -10.18 -2.63 31.16
C GLU A 15 -11.21 -3.75 31.32
N ILE A 16 -12.49 -3.47 30.99
CA ILE A 16 -13.56 -4.48 30.99
C ILE A 16 -13.20 -5.66 30.09
N MET A 17 -12.61 -5.40 28.92
CA MET A 17 -12.19 -6.44 27.99
C MET A 17 -11.00 -7.25 28.52
N ALA A 18 -10.05 -6.60 29.20
CA ALA A 18 -8.91 -7.25 29.83
C ALA A 18 -9.37 -8.22 30.92
N GLU A 19 -10.30 -7.79 31.77
CA GLU A 19 -10.92 -8.64 32.79
C GLU A 19 -11.61 -9.87 32.18
N ARG A 20 -12.46 -9.66 31.16
CA ARG A 20 -13.19 -10.75 30.50
C ARG A 20 -12.27 -11.78 29.85
N LYS A 21 -11.11 -11.35 29.36
CA LYS A 21 -10.12 -12.20 28.70
C LYS A 21 -9.03 -12.71 29.65
N LEU A 22 -9.11 -12.40 30.94
CA LEU A 22 -8.10 -12.75 31.96
C LEU A 22 -6.68 -12.32 31.53
N THR A 23 -6.57 -11.12 30.98
CA THR A 23 -5.32 -10.54 30.46
C THR A 23 -5.14 -9.11 30.94
N THR A 24 -4.06 -8.44 30.54
CA THR A 24 -3.80 -7.02 30.85
C THR A 24 -4.14 -6.12 29.68
N VAL A 25 -4.44 -4.85 29.96
CA VAL A 25 -4.62 -3.81 28.93
C VAL A 25 -3.38 -3.70 28.04
N GLU A 26 -2.18 -3.77 28.63
CA GLU A 26 -0.91 -3.76 27.87
C GLU A 26 -0.85 -4.89 26.84
N SER A 27 -1.21 -6.12 27.25
CA SER A 27 -1.21 -7.29 26.36
C SER A 27 -2.20 -7.12 25.20
N LEU A 28 -3.39 -6.58 25.48
CA LEU A 28 -4.39 -6.28 24.45
C LEU A 28 -3.91 -5.22 23.46
N VAL A 29 -3.33 -4.12 23.96
CA VAL A 29 -2.79 -3.04 23.11
C VAL A 29 -1.65 -3.57 22.24
N LYS A 30 -0.75 -4.38 22.81
CA LYS A 30 0.36 -4.98 22.07
C LYS A 30 -0.14 -5.90 20.96
N GLU A 31 -1.12 -6.76 21.25
CA GLU A 31 -1.71 -7.66 20.27
C GLU A 31 -2.41 -6.88 19.14
N ALA A 32 -3.19 -5.85 19.49
CA ALA A 32 -3.89 -5.01 18.52
C ALA A 32 -2.92 -4.28 17.59
N LEU A 33 -1.88 -3.66 18.16
CA LEU A 33 -0.84 -2.97 17.38
C LEU A 33 -0.07 -3.94 16.48
N GLN A 34 0.26 -5.13 16.97
CA GLN A 34 0.94 -6.14 16.17
C GLN A 34 0.10 -6.56 14.97
N ARG A 35 -1.21 -6.78 15.15
CA ARG A 35 -2.12 -7.11 14.04
C ARG A 35 -2.25 -5.96 13.04
N TYR A 36 -2.34 -4.72 13.54
CA TYR A 36 -2.40 -3.54 12.69
C TYR A 36 -1.16 -3.43 11.80
N LEU A 37 0.03 -3.55 12.38
CA LEU A 37 1.30 -3.48 11.64
C LEU A 37 1.45 -4.66 10.65
N GLN A 38 1.01 -5.86 11.03
CA GLN A 38 1.01 -7.01 10.12
C GLN A 38 0.00 -6.86 8.96
N SER A 39 -1.08 -6.11 9.15
CA SER A 39 -2.04 -5.80 8.09
C SER A 39 -1.56 -4.73 7.10
N GLU A 40 -0.54 -3.95 7.46
CA GLU A 40 0.12 -2.99 6.56
C GLU A 40 1.16 -3.64 5.65
N GLU A 41 1.54 -4.90 5.88
CA GLU A 41 2.50 -5.60 5.02
C GLU A 41 1.81 -6.26 3.82
N VAL A 42 2.25 -5.78 2.66
CA VAL A 42 1.98 -6.25 1.28
C VAL A 42 0.74 -5.60 0.65
N PRO A 43 0.90 -4.45 -0.06
CA PRO A 43 -0.06 -4.12 -1.12
C PRO A 43 -0.22 -5.36 -1.98
N SER A 44 -1.46 -5.83 -2.13
CA SER A 44 -1.76 -7.01 -2.93
C SER A 44 -1.00 -6.90 -4.26
N PRO A 45 -0.28 -7.95 -4.69
CA PRO A 45 0.46 -7.89 -5.94
C PRO A 45 -0.51 -7.41 -7.01
N LYS A 46 -0.17 -6.29 -7.66
CA LYS A 46 -1.04 -5.65 -8.66
C LYS A 46 -1.56 -6.76 -9.58
N GLN A 47 -2.87 -7.00 -9.56
CA GLN A 47 -3.48 -7.94 -10.47
C GLN A 47 -3.44 -7.30 -11.85
N TYR A 48 -2.35 -7.53 -12.57
CA TYR A 48 -2.27 -7.18 -13.98
C TYR A 48 -3.31 -8.02 -14.71
N SER A 49 -4.34 -7.36 -15.23
CA SER A 49 -5.30 -7.97 -16.15
C SER A 49 -4.56 -8.36 -17.43
N PHE A 50 -4.13 -9.61 -17.53
CA PHE A 50 -3.61 -10.18 -18.78
C PHE A 50 -4.68 -10.21 -19.89
N ILE A 51 -5.97 -10.11 -19.53
CA ILE A 51 -7.10 -10.08 -20.46
C ILE A 51 -7.05 -8.83 -21.36
N GLY A 52 -6.43 -7.74 -20.90
CA GLY A 52 -6.23 -6.53 -21.73
C GLY A 52 -5.08 -6.64 -22.73
N ILE A 53 -3.97 -7.29 -22.37
CA ILE A 53 -2.73 -7.25 -23.17
C ILE A 53 -2.85 -8.07 -24.47
N TRP A 54 -3.63 -9.14 -24.47
CA TRP A 54 -3.76 -10.02 -25.64
C TRP A 54 -4.70 -9.47 -26.73
N HIS A 55 -5.73 -8.71 -26.36
CA HIS A 55 -6.77 -8.25 -27.29
C HIS A 55 -6.74 -6.75 -27.61
N SER A 56 -5.92 -5.95 -26.91
CA SER A 56 -5.73 -4.52 -27.23
C SER A 56 -4.41 -4.21 -27.94
N GLY A 57 -3.65 -5.23 -28.35
CA GLY A 57 -2.37 -5.04 -29.02
C GLY A 57 -2.56 -4.49 -30.44
N ASP A 58 -2.05 -3.29 -30.69
CA ASP A 58 -1.88 -2.80 -32.06
C ASP A 58 -0.68 -3.53 -32.69
N SER A 59 -0.94 -4.30 -33.75
CA SER A 59 0.09 -5.08 -34.45
C SER A 59 1.17 -4.22 -35.09
N HIS A 60 0.93 -2.92 -35.28
CA HIS A 60 1.87 -1.98 -35.88
C HIS A 60 2.81 -1.32 -34.87
N LEU A 61 2.59 -1.48 -33.56
CA LEU A 61 3.49 -0.95 -32.51
C LEU A 61 4.92 -1.45 -32.68
N SER A 62 5.10 -2.71 -33.09
CA SER A 62 6.43 -3.29 -33.34
C SER A 62 7.19 -2.62 -34.48
N THR A 63 6.50 -1.97 -35.40
CA THR A 63 7.08 -1.22 -36.53
C THR A 63 7.20 0.28 -36.28
N GLN A 64 6.55 0.79 -35.23
CA GLN A 64 6.49 2.21 -34.88
C GLN A 64 7.30 2.53 -33.60
N VAL A 65 8.25 1.66 -33.24
CA VAL A 65 9.02 1.78 -31.99
C VAL A 65 9.70 3.15 -31.88
N ASP A 66 10.37 3.59 -32.93
CA ASP A 66 11.12 4.86 -32.92
C ASP A 66 10.20 6.07 -32.81
N GLU A 67 9.04 6.04 -33.48
CA GLU A 67 8.04 7.10 -33.43
C GLU A 67 7.42 7.23 -32.03
N VAL A 68 6.96 6.12 -31.45
CA VAL A 68 6.38 6.07 -30.10
C VAL A 68 7.37 6.51 -29.03
N LEU A 69 8.64 6.10 -29.15
CA LEU A 69 9.69 6.52 -28.23
C LEU A 69 10.01 8.01 -28.37
N SER A 70 10.01 8.55 -29.60
CA SER A 70 10.24 9.98 -29.84
C SER A 70 9.11 10.86 -29.28
N GLU A 71 7.86 10.41 -29.39
CA GLU A 71 6.70 11.09 -28.81
C GLU A 71 6.76 11.08 -27.28
N GLY A 72 7.08 9.92 -26.68
CA GLY A 72 7.25 9.79 -25.23
C GLY A 72 8.45 10.53 -24.65
N ALA A 73 9.55 10.65 -25.41
CA ALA A 73 10.73 11.43 -25.03
C ALA A 73 10.42 12.93 -24.96
N ASN A 74 9.59 13.43 -25.88
CA ASN A 74 9.16 14.84 -25.89
C ASN A 74 8.15 15.18 -24.78
N GLN A 75 7.43 14.19 -24.24
CA GLN A 75 6.45 14.42 -23.15
C GLN A 75 7.09 14.66 -21.77
N ARG A 76 8.39 14.41 -21.60
CA ARG A 76 9.12 14.77 -20.39
C ARG A 76 10.00 16.00 -20.62
N GLU A 77 9.43 17.19 -20.42
CA GLU A 77 10.24 18.37 -20.06
C GLU A 77 11.06 18.02 -18.81
N GLY A 78 12.34 17.66 -19.00
CA GLY A 78 13.22 17.29 -17.89
C GLY A 78 14.32 16.28 -18.22
N TRP A 79 14.29 15.65 -19.40
CA TRP A 79 15.37 14.76 -19.85
C TRP A 79 16.06 15.35 -21.08
N SER A 80 16.63 16.55 -20.95
CA SER A 80 17.66 16.98 -21.89
C SER A 80 18.94 16.19 -21.62
N LEU A 81 19.49 15.56 -22.66
CA LEU A 81 20.86 15.05 -22.61
C LEU A 81 21.82 16.24 -22.68
N PRO A 82 22.80 16.35 -21.77
CA PRO A 82 23.85 17.36 -21.90
C PRO A 82 24.71 17.08 -23.14
N GLU A 83 25.17 18.16 -23.79
CA GLU A 83 26.08 18.13 -24.96
C GLU A 83 27.34 17.28 -24.75
#